data_AF-A0A329R5P6-F1
#
_entry.id   AF-A0A329R5P6-F1
#
_cell.length_a   1.000
_cell.length_b   1.000
_cell.length_c   1.000
_cell.angle_alpha   90.00
_cell.angle_beta   90.00
_cell.angle_gamma   90.00
#
_symmetry.space_group_name_H-M   'P 1'
#
loop_
_entity.id
_entity.type
_entity.pdbx_description
1 polymer ?
#
loop_
_entity_poly.entity_id
_entity_poly.type
_entity_poly.pdbx_seq_one_letter_code
_entity_poly.pdbx_strand_id
1 'polypeptide(L)'
;MLLDCGATTIYVSRRWVNSNKLETTKFSDKNIRVKLGDNQIVEAELEVLPLEIMLTRLSETYKCVAVVYAIPEEFDCILGIPFFEDMQPQIDWRGRQIKGTKTKTLRWERSGETCGPIKEGEPVITSGLRRSVEAKGWQ
;
A
#
# COMPACT_ATOMS: atom_id res chain seq x y z
N MET A 1 -1.91 2.07 -10.14
CA MET A 1 -1.22 1.90 -8.84
C MET A 1 -2.06 2.56 -7.76
N LEU A 2 -2.20 1.92 -6.61
CA LEU A 2 -2.93 2.40 -5.43
C LEU A 2 -1.94 2.64 -4.28
N LEU A 3 -2.08 3.74 -3.55
CA LEU A 3 -1.46 3.93 -2.24
C LEU A 3 -2.46 3.46 -1.18
N ASP A 4 -2.08 2.52 -0.33
CA ASP A 4 -2.98 1.95 0.68
C ASP A 4 -2.25 1.75 2.01
N CYS A 5 -2.47 2.66 2.96
CA CYS A 5 -1.91 2.51 4.31
C CYS A 5 -2.60 1.41 5.14
N GLY A 6 -3.70 0.82 4.65
CA GLY A 6 -4.31 -0.39 5.24
C GLY A 6 -3.65 -1.69 4.78
N ALA A 7 -2.88 -1.67 3.68
CA ALA A 7 -2.16 -2.84 3.19
C ALA A 7 -0.83 -3.02 3.93
N THR A 8 -0.67 -4.13 4.65
CA THR A 8 0.55 -4.43 5.43
C THR A 8 1.78 -4.76 4.58
N THR A 9 1.62 -5.00 3.28
CA THR A 9 2.70 -5.30 2.34
C THR A 9 2.40 -4.70 0.97
N ILE A 10 3.35 -4.80 0.05
CA ILE A 10 3.20 -4.36 -1.33
C ILE A 10 2.66 -5.52 -2.16
N TYR A 11 1.64 -5.24 -2.97
CA TYR A 11 1.05 -6.22 -3.88
C TYR A 11 1.24 -5.80 -5.33
N VAL A 12 1.40 -6.79 -6.21
CA VAL A 12 1.39 -6.61 -7.66
C VAL A 12 0.37 -7.53 -8.30
N SER A 13 -0.32 -7.03 -9.31
CA SER A 13 -1.36 -7.76 -10.01
C SER A 13 -0.80 -8.97 -10.75
N ARG A 14 -1.34 -10.15 -10.46
CA ARG A 14 -1.04 -11.37 -11.23
C ARG A 14 -1.33 -11.20 -12.73
N ARG A 15 -2.40 -10.48 -13.09
CA ARG A 15 -2.73 -10.17 -14.50
C ARG A 15 -1.60 -9.37 -15.14
N TRP A 16 -1.10 -8.36 -14.45
CA TRP A 16 -0.02 -7.50 -14.94
C TRP A 16 1.29 -8.28 -15.07
N VAL A 17 1.65 -9.08 -14.06
CA VAL A 17 2.83 -9.97 -14.10
C VAL A 17 2.78 -10.91 -15.32
N ASN A 18 1.65 -11.58 -15.54
CA ASN A 18 1.47 -12.49 -16.66
C ASN A 18 1.55 -11.78 -18.02
N SER A 19 0.90 -10.61 -18.13
CA SER A 19 0.87 -9.84 -19.38
C SER A 19 2.26 -9.35 -19.78
N ASN A 20 3.11 -9.04 -18.79
CA ASN A 20 4.48 -8.60 -19.00
C ASN A 20 5.50 -9.76 -18.96
N LYS A 21 5.05 -11.00 -18.78
CA LYS A 21 5.89 -12.22 -18.74
C LYS A 21 7.04 -12.11 -17.73
N LEU A 22 6.76 -11.56 -16.56
CA LEU A 22 7.76 -11.37 -15.51
C LEU A 22 8.01 -12.67 -14.76
N GLU A 23 9.27 -12.94 -14.45
CA GLU A 23 9.66 -14.09 -13.64
C GLU A 23 9.36 -13.83 -12.16
N THR A 24 8.68 -14.78 -11.52
CA THR A 24 8.28 -14.72 -10.11
C THR A 24 8.94 -15.86 -9.33
N THR A 25 9.09 -15.66 -8.02
CA THR A 25 9.54 -16.71 -7.10
C THR A 25 8.35 -17.22 -6.30
N LYS A 26 8.02 -18.50 -6.47
CA LYS A 26 6.99 -19.20 -5.69
C LYS A 26 7.60 -19.97 -4.53
N PHE A 27 6.95 -19.92 -3.38
CA PHE A 27 7.34 -20.67 -2.18
C PHE A 27 6.25 -21.68 -1.85
N SER A 28 6.39 -22.92 -2.34
CA SER A 28 5.37 -23.98 -2.18
C SER A 28 5.15 -24.42 -0.73
N ASP A 29 6.08 -24.11 0.16
CA ASP A 29 6.02 -24.39 1.60
C ASP A 29 5.44 -23.23 2.42
N LYS A 30 5.07 -22.11 1.78
CA LYS A 30 4.62 -20.89 2.45
C LYS A 30 3.35 -20.36 1.83
N ASN A 31 2.43 -19.94 2.69
CA ASN A 31 1.22 -19.25 2.28
C ASN A 31 1.23 -17.81 2.79
N ILE A 32 0.52 -16.94 2.07
CA ILE A 32 0.10 -15.65 2.54
C ILE A 32 -1.38 -15.70 2.94
N ARG A 33 -1.69 -15.13 4.11
CA ARG A 33 -3.05 -14.91 4.58
C ARG A 33 -3.35 -13.42 4.53
N VAL A 34 -4.37 -13.05 3.75
CA VAL A 34 -4.77 -11.66 3.53
C VAL A 34 -6.15 -11.46 4.12
N LYS A 35 -6.29 -10.48 5.02
CA LYS A 35 -7.59 -10.01 5.49
C LYS A 35 -8.03 -8.85 4.61
N LEU A 36 -9.13 -9.03 3.90
CA LEU A 36 -9.68 -8.04 2.98
C LEU A 36 -10.52 -6.99 3.73
N GLY A 37 -10.84 -5.88 3.05
CA GLY A 37 -11.62 -4.77 3.62
C GLY A 37 -13.03 -5.16 4.06
N ASP A 38 -13.56 -6.28 3.57
CA ASP A 38 -14.84 -6.88 3.97
C ASP A 38 -14.70 -7.91 5.12
N ASN A 39 -13.53 -7.92 5.78
CA ASN A 39 -13.13 -8.86 6.83
C ASN A 39 -12.99 -10.33 6.41
N GLN A 40 -13.14 -10.67 5.13
CA GLN A 40 -12.83 -12.03 4.67
C GLN A 40 -11.32 -12.31 4.79
N ILE A 41 -10.98 -13.54 5.16
CA ILE A 41 -9.59 -14.01 5.18
C ILE A 41 -9.41 -14.98 4.03
N VAL A 42 -8.50 -14.64 3.12
CA VAL A 42 -8.13 -15.48 1.99
C VAL A 42 -6.70 -15.93 2.15
N GLU A 43 -6.44 -17.20 1.84
CA GLU A 43 -5.11 -17.79 1.87
C GLU A 43 -4.69 -18.21 0.46
N ALA A 44 -3.42 -17.99 0.13
CA ALA A 44 -2.85 -18.40 -1.15
C ALA A 44 -1.37 -18.75 -0.97
N GLU A 45 -0.82 -19.57 -1.86
CA GLU A 45 0.63 -19.80 -1.92
C GLU A 45 1.38 -18.47 -2.09
N LEU A 46 2.49 -18.33 -1.37
CA LEU A 46 3.30 -17.13 -1.43
C LEU A 46 4.08 -17.10 -2.75
N GLU A 47 3.80 -16.07 -3.54
CA GLU A 47 4.50 -15.76 -4.77
C GLU A 47 4.98 -14.31 -4.69
N VAL A 48 6.24 -14.05 -5.04
CA VAL A 48 6.84 -12.71 -4.95
C VAL A 48 7.57 -12.32 -6.22
N LEU A 49 7.72 -11.02 -6.41
CA LEU A 49 8.41 -10.40 -7.53
C LEU A 49 9.24 -9.22 -7.04
N PRO A 50 10.57 -9.20 -7.25
CA PRO A 50 11.38 -7.99 -7.13
C PRO A 50 10.89 -6.94 -8.14
N LEU A 51 10.65 -5.72 -7.69
CA LEU A 51 10.15 -4.62 -8.50
C LEU A 51 11.01 -3.36 -8.34
N GLU A 52 11.17 -2.65 -9.44
CA GLU A 52 11.67 -1.27 -9.47
C GLU A 52 10.56 -0.35 -9.97
N ILE A 53 10.09 0.53 -9.09
CA ILE A 53 8.97 1.43 -9.37
C ILE A 53 9.53 2.83 -9.57
N MET A 54 9.48 3.32 -10.80
CA MET A 54 9.89 4.68 -11.12
C MET A 54 8.79 5.66 -10.71
N LEU A 55 9.05 6.44 -9.66
CA LEU A 55 8.14 7.48 -9.20
C LEU A 55 8.55 8.79 -9.85
N THR A 56 7.99 9.06 -11.03
CA THR A 56 8.36 10.18 -11.92
C THR A 56 8.40 11.56 -11.25
N ARG A 57 7.63 11.77 -10.18
CA ARG A 57 7.59 13.02 -9.42
C ARG A 57 8.57 13.09 -8.26
N LEU A 58 9.19 11.97 -7.92
CA LEU A 58 10.19 11.87 -6.85
C LEU A 58 11.62 11.87 -7.40
N SER A 59 11.80 11.67 -8.72
CA SER A 59 13.11 11.44 -9.35
C SER A 59 13.89 10.29 -8.67
N GLU A 60 13.15 9.37 -8.04
CA GLU A 60 13.67 8.23 -7.29
C GLU A 60 13.00 6.95 -7.80
N THR A 61 13.81 5.91 -7.93
CA THR A 61 13.35 4.55 -8.19
C THR A 61 13.20 3.84 -6.85
N TYR A 62 11.98 3.44 -6.52
CA TYR A 62 11.71 2.65 -5.33
C TYR A 62 11.92 1.16 -5.66
N LYS A 63 12.85 0.51 -4.96
CA LYS A 63 13.12 -0.92 -5.12
C LYS A 63 12.46 -1.68 -3.97
N CYS A 64 11.67 -2.69 -4.30
CA CYS A 64 10.96 -3.48 -3.29
C CYS A 64 10.76 -4.92 -3.75
N VAL A 65 10.29 -5.76 -2.84
CA VAL A 65 9.73 -7.08 -3.17
C VAL A 65 8.22 -7.00 -2.97
N ALA A 66 7.46 -7.30 -4.01
CA ALA A 66 6.01 -7.31 -3.96
C ALA A 66 5.46 -8.73 -3.96
N VAL A 67 4.35 -8.93 -3.26
CA VAL A 67 3.57 -10.17 -3.32
C VAL A 67 2.72 -10.16 -4.59
N VAL A 68 2.79 -11.23 -5.38
CA VAL A 68 1.92 -11.41 -6.55
C VAL A 68 0.57 -11.90 -6.07
N TYR A 69 -0.47 -11.10 -6.30
CA TYR A 69 -1.81 -11.39 -5.77
C TYR A 69 -2.93 -10.93 -6.71
N ALA A 70 -4.14 -11.43 -6.47
CA ALA A 70 -5.34 -10.97 -7.14
C ALA A 70 -5.82 -9.67 -6.47
N ILE A 71 -5.41 -8.54 -7.03
CA ILE A 71 -5.85 -7.20 -6.63
C ILE A 71 -6.92 -6.67 -7.61
N PRO A 72 -7.71 -5.64 -7.24
CA PRO A 72 -8.70 -5.04 -8.14
C PRO A 72 -8.09 -4.66 -9.50
N GLU A 73 -8.81 -4.94 -10.59
CA GLU A 73 -8.27 -4.91 -11.95
C GLU A 73 -7.80 -3.53 -12.41
N GLU A 74 -8.34 -2.47 -11.82
CA GLU A 74 -7.98 -1.07 -12.08
C GLU A 74 -6.57 -0.72 -11.59
N PHE A 75 -5.93 -1.58 -10.78
CA PHE A 75 -4.60 -1.36 -10.25
C PHE A 75 -3.63 -2.47 -10.67
N ASP A 76 -2.48 -2.07 -11.19
CA ASP A 76 -1.37 -3.01 -11.43
C ASP A 76 -0.53 -3.29 -10.17
N CYS A 77 -0.58 -2.41 -9.18
CA CYS A 77 0.18 -2.50 -7.94
C CYS A 77 -0.49 -1.72 -6.80
N ILE A 78 -0.42 -2.25 -5.57
CA ILE A 78 -0.80 -1.59 -4.32
C ILE A 78 0.48 -1.37 -3.51
N LEU A 79 0.79 -0.12 -3.22
CA LEU A 79 1.88 0.29 -2.34
C LEU A 79 1.35 0.37 -0.90
N GLY A 80 1.72 -0.63 -0.11
CA GLY A 80 1.35 -0.74 1.30
C GLY A 80 2.32 -0.04 2.26
N ILE A 81 2.21 -0.36 3.54
CA ILE A 81 3.04 0.14 4.65
C ILE A 81 4.54 0.21 4.33
N PRO A 82 5.19 -0.81 3.74
CA PRO A 82 6.63 -0.75 3.46
C PRO A 82 7.02 0.47 2.61
N PHE A 83 6.20 0.86 1.63
CA PHE A 83 6.45 2.06 0.83
C PHE A 83 6.40 3.34 1.68
N PHE A 84 5.43 3.44 2.60
CA PHE A 84 5.31 4.62 3.47
C PHE A 84 6.46 4.69 4.49
N GLU A 85 6.91 3.55 5.01
CA GLU A 85 8.05 3.47 5.94
C GLU A 85 9.37 3.85 5.24
N ASP A 86 9.61 3.28 4.05
CA ASP A 86 10.86 3.47 3.32
C ASP A 86 10.98 4.89 2.74
N MET A 87 9.88 5.39 2.15
CA MET A 87 9.91 6.64 1.35
C MET A 87 9.39 7.84 2.13
N GLN A 88 8.63 7.63 3.21
CA GLN A 88 7.97 8.66 4.01
C GLN A 88 7.44 9.82 3.16
N PRO A 89 6.59 9.54 2.16
CA PRO A 89 6.20 10.55 1.20
C PRO A 89 5.31 11.62 1.80
N GLN A 90 5.46 12.86 1.33
CA GLN A 90 4.47 13.91 1.57
C GLN A 90 3.31 13.76 0.57
N ILE A 91 2.08 13.74 1.08
CA ILE A 91 0.88 13.58 0.25
C ILE A 91 0.13 14.91 0.17
N ASP A 92 0.13 15.49 -1.03
CA ASP A 92 -0.73 16.61 -1.38
C ASP A 92 -2.11 16.09 -1.76
N TRP A 93 -3.00 15.99 -0.77
CA TRP A 93 -4.35 15.47 -0.93
C TRP A 93 -5.20 16.25 -1.93
N ARG A 94 -5.05 17.59 -1.95
CA ARG A 94 -5.81 18.45 -2.87
C ARG A 94 -5.28 18.37 -4.28
N GLY A 95 -3.96 18.41 -4.43
CA GLY A 95 -3.28 18.28 -5.72
C GLY A 95 -3.29 16.86 -6.29
N ARG A 96 -3.62 15.85 -5.46
CA ARG A 96 -3.48 14.41 -5.76
C ARG A 96 -2.03 14.07 -6.16
N GLN A 97 -1.06 14.58 -5.40
CA GLN A 97 0.36 14.41 -5.70
C GLN A 97 1.11 13.82 -4.51
N ILE A 98 2.13 13.03 -4.83
CA ILE A 98 3.12 12.52 -3.89
C ILE A 98 4.39 13.33 -4.11
N LYS A 99 4.99 13.81 -3.03
CA LYS A 99 6.26 14.54 -3.02
C LYS A 99 7.25 13.80 -2.13
N GLY A 100 8.51 13.80 -2.53
CA GLY A 100 9.56 13.07 -1.83
C GLY A 100 10.00 13.84 -0.62
N THR A 101 10.30 13.15 0.48
CA THR A 101 11.02 13.75 1.59
C THR A 101 12.52 13.61 1.31
N LYS A 102 13.26 14.73 1.34
CA LYS A 102 14.72 14.74 1.09
C LYS A 102 15.53 14.04 2.21
N THR A 103 14.88 13.48 3.23
CA THR A 103 15.51 13.06 4.47
C THR A 103 15.29 11.57 4.67
N LYS A 104 16.25 10.75 4.20
CA LYS A 104 16.35 9.34 4.59
C LYS A 104 16.78 9.26 6.05
N THR A 105 15.85 9.44 6.97
CA THR A 105 16.08 9.11 8.38
C THR A 105 15.89 7.61 8.53
N LEU A 106 16.94 6.84 8.21
CA LEU A 106 16.97 5.40 8.43
C LEU A 106 17.03 5.12 9.94
N ARG A 107 15.89 4.82 10.55
CA ARG A 107 15.86 4.24 11.90
C ARG A 107 15.53 2.76 11.77
N TRP A 108 16.58 1.94 11.69
CA TRP A 108 16.46 0.51 11.91
C TRP A 108 16.41 0.24 13.42
N GLU A 109 15.26 -0.22 13.93
CA GLU A 109 15.24 -1.00 15.16
C GLU A 109 14.27 -2.18 14.97
N ARG A 110 14.83 -3.31 14.54
CA ARG A 110 14.22 -4.61 14.81
C ARG A 110 14.93 -5.17 16.05
N SER A 111 14.42 -4.85 17.23
CA SER A 111 14.75 -5.61 18.44
C SER A 111 13.57 -6.50 18.72
N GLY A 112 13.77 -7.81 18.58
CA GLY A 112 12.77 -8.78 18.95
C GLY A 112 12.56 -8.73 20.45
N GLU A 113 11.32 -8.51 20.85
CA GLU A 113 10.73 -9.05 22.07
C GLU A 113 9.23 -9.10 21.79
N THR A 114 8.59 -10.20 22.20
CA THR A 114 7.16 -10.42 22.11
C THR A 114 6.41 -9.32 22.86
N CYS A 115 6.09 -8.23 22.17
CA CYS A 115 5.23 -7.19 22.69
C CYS A 115 3.78 -7.63 22.46
N GLY A 116 3.12 -8.18 23.49
CA GLY A 116 1.67 -8.02 23.56
C GLY A 116 1.41 -6.58 24.02
N PRO A 117 0.81 -5.69 23.20
CA PRO A 117 -0.27 -4.85 23.73
C PRO A 117 -1.22 -4.17 22.70
N ILE A 118 -2.18 -3.43 23.27
CA ILE A 118 -2.98 -2.28 22.78
C ILE A 118 -4.23 -2.58 21.93
N LYS A 119 -5.41 -2.29 22.51
CA LYS A 119 -6.67 -2.08 21.77
C LYS A 119 -6.70 -0.64 21.25
N GLU A 120 -6.75 -0.49 19.94
CA GLU A 120 -7.08 0.78 19.29
C GLU A 120 -8.61 0.97 19.29
N GLY A 121 -9.08 2.17 19.67
CA GLY A 121 -10.51 2.50 19.75
C GLY A 121 -11.10 2.90 18.39
N GLU A 122 -12.41 2.71 18.24
CA GLU A 122 -13.19 3.06 17.02
C GLU A 122 -13.19 4.57 16.72
N PRO A 123 -13.08 4.95 15.44
CA PRO A 123 -13.93 6.01 14.90
C PRO A 123 -15.01 5.47 13.96
N VAL A 124 -16.22 5.36 14.51
CA VAL A 124 -17.47 5.22 13.75
C VAL A 124 -17.77 6.56 13.08
N ILE A 125 -17.61 6.66 11.76
CA ILE A 125 -18.42 7.61 10.98
C ILE A 125 -19.11 6.85 9.85
N THR A 126 -20.15 6.13 10.25
CA THR A 126 -21.36 6.02 9.44
C THR A 126 -22.03 7.41 9.44
N SER A 127 -21.73 8.27 8.47
CA SER A 127 -22.67 9.33 8.12
C SER A 127 -22.55 9.64 6.64
N GLY A 128 -23.71 9.60 5.99
CA GLY A 128 -23.82 9.63 4.56
C GLY A 128 -23.35 10.93 3.96
N LEU A 129 -22.76 10.80 2.79
CA LEU A 129 -22.98 11.67 1.64
C LEU A 129 -23.82 12.93 1.92
N ARG A 130 -23.18 14.09 2.05
CA ARG A 130 -23.66 15.33 1.41
C ARG A 130 -22.47 16.09 0.82
N ARG A 131 -22.40 16.05 -0.52
CA ARG A 131 -21.73 17.07 -1.32
C ARG A 131 -22.46 18.41 -1.12
N SER A 132 -21.70 19.49 -1.31
CA SER A 132 -22.13 20.88 -1.53
C SER A 132 -22.82 21.64 -0.39
N VAL A 133 -22.15 22.69 0.06
CA VAL A 133 -22.78 23.99 0.32
C VAL A 133 -21.95 25.04 -0.41
N GLU A 134 -22.53 25.66 -1.44
CA GLU A 134 -22.01 26.88 -2.06
C GLU A 134 -21.95 27.99 -1.00
N ALA A 135 -20.80 28.66 -0.89
CA ALA A 135 -20.74 29.92 -0.16
C ALA A 135 -21.44 31.00 -0.99
N LYS A 136 -22.71 31.28 -0.67
CA LYS A 136 -23.32 32.55 -1.07
C LYS A 136 -23.07 33.57 0.02
N GLY A 137 -22.30 34.59 -0.34
CA GLY A 137 -22.09 35.76 0.48
C GLY A 137 -23.39 36.55 0.67
N TRP A 138 -23.43 37.31 1.75
CA TRP A 138 -24.38 38.40 1.91
C TRP A 138 -23.62 39.70 2.19
N GLN A 139 -24.04 40.73 1.45
CA GLN A 139 -23.88 42.15 1.76
C GLN A 139 -24.62 42.49 3.05
#